data_AF-A0A9E4IZI1-F1
#
_entry.id   AF-A0A9E4IZI1-F1
#
_cell.length_a   1.000
_cell.length_b   1.000
_cell.length_c   1.000
_cell.angle_alpha   90.00
_cell.angle_beta   90.00
_cell.angle_gamma   90.00
#
_symmetry.space_group_name_H-M   'P 1'
#
loop_
_entity.id
_entity.type
_entity.pdbx_description
1 polymer ?
#
loop_
_entity_poly.entity_id
_entity_poly.type
_entity_poly.pdbx_seq_one_letter_code
_entity_poly.pdbx_strand_id
1 'polypeptide(L)'
;MAKSPANETIGRRRALQVIGSAAALPLLPKELFANAHLAHVHLHRQETDGEPAPLTVLTEHQASTLGAIAERILPATDTPGAGDAEIPGFVDRLLAGWLPDAARDHLLAELDRFDA
;
A
#
# COMPACT_ATOMS: atom_id res chain seq x y z
N MET A 1 1.93 29.73 30.97
CA MET A 1 2.25 30.62 29.82
C MET A 1 3.50 30.04 29.17
N ALA A 2 3.37 29.05 28.29
CA ALA A 2 3.00 29.16 26.88
C ALA A 2 4.14 29.75 26.01
N LYS A 3 4.78 28.87 25.23
CA LYS A 3 5.30 29.22 23.91
C LYS A 3 5.09 28.02 22.98
N SER A 4 3.96 28.06 22.27
CA SER A 4 3.61 27.09 21.21
C SER A 4 4.71 27.02 20.14
N PRO A 5 5.00 25.84 19.57
CA PRO A 5 5.82 25.76 18.37
C PRO A 5 5.07 26.43 17.21
N ALA A 6 5.78 27.34 16.53
CA ALA A 6 5.27 28.13 15.43
C ALA A 6 4.78 27.23 14.29
N ASN A 7 3.57 27.51 13.84
CA ASN A 7 2.97 27.00 12.63
C ASN A 7 3.85 27.40 11.42
N GLU A 8 4.51 26.43 10.77
CA GLU A 8 5.34 26.65 9.59
C GLU A 8 4.44 26.95 8.39
N THR A 9 4.16 28.24 8.18
CA THR A 9 3.30 28.72 7.09
C THR A 9 3.94 28.38 5.75
N ILE A 10 3.40 27.39 5.02
CA ILE A 10 3.82 27.00 3.67
C ILE A 10 3.89 28.26 2.78
N GLY A 11 5.11 28.66 2.39
CA GLY A 11 5.31 29.85 1.58
C GLY A 11 4.69 29.69 0.18
N ARG A 12 4.06 30.75 -0.35
CA ARG A 12 3.51 30.79 -1.72
C ARG A 12 4.51 30.32 -2.79
N ARG A 13 5.80 30.61 -2.59
CA ARG A 13 6.90 30.13 -3.44
C ARG A 13 7.05 28.60 -3.39
N ARG A 14 6.93 28.00 -2.20
CA ARG A 14 6.94 26.54 -1.99
C ARG A 14 5.71 25.91 -2.64
N ALA A 15 4.53 26.52 -2.50
CA ALA A 15 3.31 26.04 -3.15
C ALA A 15 3.41 26.11 -4.69
N LEU A 16 3.93 27.22 -5.24
CA LEU A 16 4.17 27.35 -6.68
C LEU A 16 5.27 26.42 -7.19
N GLN A 17 6.31 26.16 -6.39
CA GLN A 17 7.32 25.15 -6.73
C GLN A 17 6.72 23.74 -6.80
N VAL A 18 5.85 23.37 -5.84
CA VAL A 18 5.18 22.05 -5.82
C VAL A 18 4.26 21.87 -7.02
N ILE A 19 3.50 22.90 -7.39
CA ILE A 19 2.60 22.84 -8.56
C ILE A 19 3.40 22.87 -9.87
N GLY A 20 4.39 23.75 -9.98
CA GLY A 20 5.22 23.90 -11.18
C GLY A 20 6.11 22.68 -11.46
N SER A 21 6.58 21.99 -10.41
CA SER A 21 7.40 20.79 -10.57
C SER A 21 6.65 19.64 -11.21
N ALA A 22 5.34 19.49 -10.96
CA ALA A 22 4.54 18.38 -11.49
C ALA A 22 4.42 18.39 -13.03
N ALA A 23 4.44 19.57 -13.66
CA ALA A 23 4.21 19.70 -15.10
C ALA A 23 5.47 19.55 -15.97
N ALA A 24 6.67 19.80 -15.41
CA ALA A 24 7.93 19.69 -16.14
C ALA A 24 8.48 18.26 -16.22
N LEU A 25 7.89 17.33 -15.47
CA LEU A 25 8.28 15.92 -15.35
C LEU A 25 8.55 15.20 -16.68
N PRO A 26 7.65 15.27 -17.70
CA PRO A 26 7.83 14.53 -18.96
C PRO A 26 8.96 15.08 -19.84
N LEU A 27 9.42 16.30 -19.57
CA LEU A 27 10.43 17.00 -20.36
C LEU A 27 11.85 16.80 -19.81
N LEU A 28 11.99 16.14 -18.65
CA LEU A 28 13.29 15.85 -18.07
C LEU A 28 13.96 14.66 -18.77
N PRO A 29 15.28 14.74 -19.06
CA PRO A 29 16.02 13.63 -19.63
C PRO A 29 16.04 12.42 -18.68
N LYS A 30 15.86 11.22 -19.25
CA LYS A 30 15.75 9.94 -18.52
C LYS A 30 16.95 9.66 -17.59
N GLU A 31 18.12 10.19 -17.94
CA GLU A 31 19.37 10.08 -17.18
C GLU A 31 19.27 10.69 -15.76
N LEU A 32 18.39 11.67 -15.54
CA LEU A 32 18.20 12.26 -14.21
C LEU A 32 17.49 11.32 -13.22
N PHE A 33 16.69 10.39 -13.73
CA PHE A 33 15.97 9.38 -12.95
C PHE A 33 16.80 8.13 -12.65
N ALA A 34 17.98 7.99 -13.27
CA ALA A 34 18.94 6.94 -12.92
C ALA A 34 19.49 7.12 -11.49
N ASN A 35 19.37 8.32 -10.92
CA ASN A 35 19.77 8.63 -9.56
C ASN A 35 18.62 8.29 -8.58
N ALA A 36 18.85 7.31 -7.71
CA ALA A 36 17.86 6.78 -6.74
C ALA A 36 17.17 7.86 -5.88
N HIS A 37 17.85 8.98 -5.62
CA HIS A 37 17.35 10.07 -4.77
C HIS A 37 16.22 10.91 -5.41
N LEU A 38 16.12 10.92 -6.75
CA LEU A 38 15.05 11.62 -7.49
C LEU A 38 13.90 10.70 -7.89
N ALA A 39 14.16 9.40 -8.02
CA ALA A 39 13.14 8.38 -8.30
C ALA A 39 12.06 8.33 -7.21
N HIS A 40 12.42 8.57 -5.95
CA HIS A 40 11.51 8.52 -4.81
C HIS A 40 10.32 9.50 -4.92
N VAL A 41 10.47 10.61 -5.64
CA VAL A 41 9.42 11.63 -5.79
C VAL A 41 8.37 11.24 -6.86
N HIS A 42 8.67 10.30 -7.75
CA HIS A 42 7.78 9.88 -8.84
C HIS A 42 6.79 8.77 -8.50
N LEU A 43 7.02 7.99 -7.45
CA LEU A 43 6.38 6.67 -7.30
C LEU A 43 5.07 6.66 -6.48
N HIS A 44 4.53 7.82 -6.10
CA HIS A 44 3.26 7.87 -5.36
C HIS A 44 1.99 7.72 -6.22
N ARG A 45 2.12 7.53 -7.54
CA ARG A 45 1.00 7.16 -8.43
C ARG A 45 1.41 5.96 -9.28
N GLN A 46 1.51 4.80 -8.64
CA GLN A 46 1.25 3.56 -9.35
C GLN A 46 -0.19 3.17 -9.04
N GLU A 47 -1.07 3.50 -9.99
CA GLU A 47 -2.29 2.74 -10.19
C GLU A 47 -1.88 1.28 -10.42
N THR A 48 -2.50 0.38 -9.66
CA THR A 48 -2.22 -1.06 -9.60
C THR A 48 -2.75 -1.77 -10.83
N ASP A 49 -2.07 -1.61 -11.96
CA ASP A 49 -2.16 -2.51 -13.13
C ASP A 49 -0.98 -3.51 -13.15
N GLY A 50 -0.26 -3.64 -12.04
CA GLY A 50 0.91 -4.50 -11.88
C GLY A 50 0.59 -5.73 -11.06
N GLU A 51 1.12 -6.88 -11.48
CA GLU A 51 1.11 -8.16 -10.78
C GLU A 51 1.09 -8.03 -9.25
N PRO A 52 0.27 -8.84 -8.55
CA PRO A 52 0.17 -8.78 -7.09
C PRO A 52 1.56 -8.91 -6.46
N ALA A 53 1.85 -8.01 -5.52
CA ALA A 53 3.13 -8.01 -4.84
C ALA A 53 3.37 -9.37 -4.14
N PRO A 54 4.63 -9.86 -4.07
CA PRO A 54 4.91 -11.12 -3.41
C PRO A 54 4.51 -11.05 -1.92
N LEU A 55 3.92 -12.12 -1.42
CA LEU A 55 3.53 -12.26 -0.02
C LEU A 55 4.77 -12.29 0.89
N THR A 56 4.67 -11.61 2.03
CA THR A 56 5.75 -11.46 3.01
C THR A 56 5.56 -12.36 4.22
N VAL A 57 4.32 -12.57 4.66
CA VAL A 57 3.96 -13.28 5.89
C VAL A 57 3.10 -14.50 5.62
N LEU A 58 2.04 -14.34 4.81
CA LEU A 58 1.14 -15.44 4.46
C LEU A 58 1.85 -16.42 3.53
N THR A 59 1.62 -17.71 3.74
CA THR A 59 1.93 -18.73 2.73
C THR A 59 0.93 -18.62 1.57
N GLU A 60 1.30 -19.14 0.39
CA GLU A 60 0.38 -19.19 -0.77
C GLU A 60 -0.92 -19.92 -0.43
N HIS A 61 -0.84 -20.98 0.36
CA HIS A 61 -2.00 -21.74 0.82
C HIS A 61 -2.90 -20.90 1.71
N GLN A 62 -2.36 -20.31 2.78
CA GLN A 62 -3.13 -19.43 3.68
C GLN A 62 -3.75 -18.24 2.95
N ALA A 63 -3.03 -17.64 2.00
CA ALA A 63 -3.56 -16.55 1.18
C ALA A 63 -4.71 -17.03 0.27
N SER A 64 -4.63 -18.24 -0.26
CA SER A 64 -5.71 -18.86 -1.03
C SER A 64 -6.95 -19.12 -0.17
N THR A 65 -6.78 -19.72 1.01
CA THR A 65 -7.86 -19.97 1.98
C THR A 65 -8.52 -18.66 2.41
N LEU A 66 -7.72 -17.66 2.79
CA LEU A 66 -8.20 -16.33 3.15
C LEU A 66 -8.95 -15.66 2.00
N GLY A 67 -8.42 -15.77 0.77
CA GLY A 67 -9.06 -15.25 -0.44
C GLY A 67 -10.44 -15.90 -0.67
N ALA A 68 -10.54 -17.22 -0.51
CA ALA A 68 -11.81 -17.93 -0.66
C ALA A 68 -12.83 -17.53 0.41
N ILE A 69 -12.40 -17.36 1.67
CA ILE A 69 -13.25 -16.86 2.75
C ILE A 69 -13.71 -15.43 2.46
N ALA A 70 -12.78 -14.55 2.06
CA ALA A 70 -13.07 -13.15 1.79
C ALA A 70 -14.04 -12.99 0.62
N GLU A 71 -13.88 -13.75 -0.46
CA GLU A 71 -14.79 -13.73 -1.62
C GLU A 71 -16.19 -14.21 -1.25
N ARG A 72 -16.30 -15.13 -0.27
CA ARG A 72 -17.60 -15.56 0.27
C ARG A 72 -18.32 -14.45 1.04
N ILE A 73 -17.56 -13.59 1.72
CA ILE A 73 -18.07 -12.49 2.55
C ILE A 73 -18.39 -11.26 1.69
N LEU A 74 -17.47 -10.93 0.77
CA LEU A 74 -17.56 -9.79 -0.15
C LEU A 74 -17.45 -10.30 -1.60
N PRO A 75 -18.53 -10.88 -2.14
CA PRO A 75 -18.55 -11.33 -3.52
C PRO A 75 -18.60 -10.13 -4.48
N ALA A 76 -18.08 -10.33 -5.69
CA ALA A 76 -18.31 -9.40 -6.79
C ALA A 76 -19.81 -9.28 -7.10
N THR A 77 -20.31 -8.04 -7.17
CA THR A 77 -21.68 -7.70 -7.54
C THR A 77 -21.65 -6.52 -8.52
N ASP A 78 -22.47 -5.49 -8.30
CA ASP A 78 -22.33 -4.21 -9.00
C ASP A 78 -21.07 -3.44 -8.59
N THR A 79 -20.43 -3.85 -7.49
CA THR A 79 -19.11 -3.40 -7.06
C THR A 79 -18.09 -4.56 -7.11
N PRO A 80 -16.78 -4.24 -7.24
CA PRO A 80 -15.72 -5.25 -7.21
C PRO A 80 -15.73 -6.12 -5.93
N GLY A 81 -15.31 -7.38 -6.07
CA GLY A 81 -15.26 -8.36 -4.99
C GLY A 81 -13.96 -8.31 -4.17
N ALA A 82 -13.79 -9.27 -3.25
CA ALA A 82 -12.60 -9.36 -2.41
C ALA A 82 -11.31 -9.64 -3.22
N GLY A 83 -11.41 -10.47 -4.27
CA GLY A 83 -10.30 -10.72 -5.19
C GLY A 83 -9.84 -9.44 -5.89
N ASP A 84 -10.79 -8.68 -6.45
CA ASP A 84 -10.51 -7.42 -7.14
C ASP A 84 -9.94 -6.34 -6.19
N ALA A 85 -10.33 -6.40 -4.91
CA ALA A 85 -9.84 -5.51 -3.87
C ALA A 85 -8.47 -5.94 -3.27
N GLU A 86 -7.84 -6.98 -3.81
CA GLU A 86 -6.53 -7.50 -3.36
C GLU A 86 -6.49 -7.82 -1.85
N ILE A 87 -7.59 -8.34 -1.29
CA ILE A 87 -7.72 -8.56 0.16
C ILE A 87 -6.58 -9.43 0.73
N PRO A 88 -6.15 -10.55 0.12
CA PRO A 88 -5.03 -11.33 0.64
C PRO A 88 -3.73 -10.52 0.75
N GLY A 89 -3.40 -9.73 -0.27
CA GLY A 89 -2.21 -8.87 -0.26
C GLY A 89 -2.32 -7.73 0.76
N PHE A 90 -3.51 -7.16 0.92
CA PHE A 90 -3.76 -6.17 1.98
C PHE A 90 -3.54 -6.75 3.38
N VAL A 91 -4.09 -7.93 3.67
CA VAL A 91 -3.95 -8.59 4.97
C VAL A 91 -2.49 -8.98 5.22
N ASP A 92 -1.78 -9.49 4.22
CA ASP A 92 -0.34 -9.79 4.33
C ASP A 92 0.47 -8.56 4.79
N ARG A 93 0.23 -7.40 4.17
CA ARG A 93 0.87 -6.13 4.55
C ARG A 93 0.50 -5.69 5.97
N LEU A 94 -0.75 -5.93 6.38
CA LEU A 94 -1.21 -5.62 7.73
C LEU A 94 -0.50 -6.49 8.78
N LEU A 95 -0.33 -7.78 8.49
CA LEU A 95 0.40 -8.72 9.35
C LEU A 95 1.89 -8.41 9.43
N ALA A 96 2.48 -7.93 8.33
CA ALA A 96 3.91 -7.63 8.25
C ALA A 96 4.32 -6.42 9.10
N GLY A 97 3.47 -5.40 9.20
CA GLY A 97 3.90 -4.10 9.74
C GLY A 97 3.02 -3.47 10.81
N TRP A 98 1.79 -3.95 11.02
CA TRP A 98 0.80 -3.24 11.84
C TRP A 98 0.20 -4.06 12.97
N LEU A 99 0.01 -5.37 12.78
CA LEU A 99 -0.55 -6.22 13.83
C LEU A 99 0.47 -6.50 14.94
N PRO A 100 0.07 -6.44 16.22
CA PRO A 100 0.86 -7.03 17.30
C PRO A 100 1.12 -8.51 17.05
N ASP A 101 2.30 -9.00 17.46
CA ASP A 101 2.73 -10.38 17.20
C ASP A 101 1.69 -11.42 17.64
N ALA A 102 1.12 -11.27 18.84
CA ALA A 102 0.10 -12.20 19.33
C ALA A 102 -1.17 -12.25 18.45
N ALA A 103 -1.57 -11.13 17.85
CA ALA A 103 -2.72 -11.09 16.96
C ALA A 103 -2.39 -11.70 15.59
N ARG A 104 -1.19 -11.46 15.07
CA ARG A 104 -0.69 -12.09 13.84
C ARG A 104 -0.65 -13.60 14.00
N ASP A 105 0.01 -14.09 15.05
CA ASP A 105 0.22 -15.52 15.28
C ASP A 105 -1.13 -16.24 15.51
N HIS A 106 -2.08 -15.59 16.20
CA HIS A 106 -3.43 -16.12 16.36
C HIS A 106 -4.16 -16.26 15.02
N LEU A 107 -4.10 -15.25 14.15
CA LEU A 107 -4.75 -15.31 12.84
C LEU A 107 -4.17 -16.43 11.97
N LEU A 108 -2.84 -16.56 11.92
CA LEU A 108 -2.17 -17.61 11.14
C LEU A 108 -2.59 -19.01 11.62
N ALA A 109 -2.64 -19.22 12.94
CA ALA A 109 -3.08 -20.48 13.52
C ALA A 109 -4.55 -20.80 13.19
N GLU A 110 -5.45 -19.80 13.16
CA GLU A 110 -6.84 -20.02 12.78
C GLU A 110 -7.00 -20.33 11.28
N LEU A 111 -6.19 -19.70 10.41
CA LEU A 111 -6.18 -20.05 8.98
C LEU A 111 -5.73 -21.49 8.76
N ASP A 112 -4.67 -21.93 9.45
CA ASP A 112 -4.20 -23.32 9.39
C ASP A 112 -5.25 -24.32 9.91
N ARG A 113 -5.98 -23.94 10.96
CA ARG A 113 -7.05 -24.78 11.53
C ARG A 113 -8.27 -24.88 10.62
N PHE A 114 -8.56 -23.84 9.83
CA PHE A 114 -9.75 -23.81 8.99
C PHE A 114 -9.65 -24.75 7.78
N ASP A 115 -8.44 -24.95 7.25
CA ASP A 115 -8.17 -25.74 6.04
C ASP A 115 -7.46 -27.09 6.33
N ALA A 116 -7.41 -27.51 7.60
CA ALA A 116 -6.90 -28.81 8.06
C ALA A 116 -7.94 -29.94 7.89
#